data_AF-K6UAN1-F1
#
_entry.id   AF-K6UAN1-F1
#
_cell.length_a   1.000
_cell.length_b   1.000
_cell.length_c   1.000
_cell.angle_alpha   90.00
_cell.angle_beta   90.00
_cell.angle_gamma   90.00
#
_symmetry.space_group_name_H-M   'P 1'
#
loop_
_entity.id
_entity.type
_entity.pdbx_description
1 polymer ?
#
loop_
_entity_poly.entity_id
_entity_poly.type
_entity_poly.pdbx_seq_one_letter_code
_entity_poly.pdbx_strand_id
1 'polypeptide(L)'
;MGGSGDDFNGNFHTLGDLEPCNFSPQVPRRLSIVMVNKREIYKTFQEEINGVFMIDGVKVKKLKVIPDERGWLMEILRCDDDIYQEFGQVYLTTAYPGVVKAWHFHKKQTDNFTCVNGMMKVALYDSREDSPTYGEVNEFFVGDRNPMLISVPPLVYHGFKAVGTETAFFVSVPTLPFNYDEPDEYRLDPDTDEIPYDWILDESKKHG
;
A
#
# COMPACT_ATOMS: atom_id res chain seq x y z
N MET A 1 -6.79 -52.76 57.34
CA MET A 1 -5.49 -52.49 57.97
C MET A 1 -4.89 -51.33 57.21
N GLY A 2 -4.68 -50.11 57.73
CA GLY A 2 -4.82 -49.66 59.13
C GLY A 2 -3.67 -50.14 60.02
N GLY A 3 -2.93 -49.29 60.73
CA GLY A 3 -2.97 -47.82 60.72
C GLY A 3 -2.36 -47.18 61.99
N SER A 4 -1.51 -46.17 61.82
CA SER A 4 -0.83 -45.33 62.83
C SER A 4 0.05 -44.32 62.06
N GLY A 5 0.30 -43.06 62.42
CA GLY A 5 0.08 -42.34 63.69
C GLY A 5 1.24 -42.52 64.68
N ASP A 6 1.69 -41.57 65.50
CA ASP A 6 1.45 -40.11 65.68
C ASP A 6 2.70 -39.57 66.48
N ASP A 7 3.06 -38.30 66.73
CA ASP A 7 2.53 -36.96 66.41
C ASP A 7 3.63 -35.85 66.67
N PHE A 8 3.29 -34.57 66.51
CA PHE A 8 3.85 -33.33 67.10
C PHE A 8 5.38 -33.07 67.17
N ASN A 9 5.82 -31.99 66.50
CA ASN A 9 5.98 -30.69 67.17
C ASN A 9 6.11 -29.53 66.16
N GLY A 10 5.56 -28.37 66.49
CA GLY A 10 5.55 -27.19 65.61
C GLY A 10 6.27 -25.98 66.19
N ASN A 11 6.42 -24.93 65.37
CA ASN A 11 6.64 -23.58 65.88
C ASN A 11 5.97 -22.58 64.95
N PHE A 12 5.17 -21.68 65.52
CA PHE A 12 4.53 -20.60 64.76
C PHE A 12 5.54 -19.49 64.47
N HIS A 13 5.66 -19.08 63.22
CA HIS A 13 6.13 -17.75 62.88
C HIS A 13 4.98 -16.93 62.29
N THR A 14 4.91 -15.68 62.72
CA THR A 14 3.81 -14.76 62.47
C THR A 14 3.72 -14.34 61.00
N LEU A 15 2.50 -14.18 60.51
CA LEU A 15 2.22 -13.37 59.32
C LEU A 15 2.77 -11.96 59.56
N GLY A 16 3.83 -11.61 58.83
CA GLY A 16 4.31 -10.23 58.72
C GLY A 16 3.60 -9.53 57.56
N ASP A 17 3.27 -8.26 57.75
CA ASP A 17 2.41 -7.51 56.84
C ASP A 17 3.06 -7.30 55.47
N LEU A 18 2.39 -7.77 54.41
CA LEU A 18 2.68 -7.36 53.03
C LEU A 18 1.85 -6.10 52.74
N GLU A 19 2.53 -4.96 52.58
CA GLU A 19 1.86 -3.69 52.29
C GLU A 19 1.05 -3.75 50.98
N PRO A 20 -0.14 -3.14 50.92
CA PRO A 20 -0.93 -3.06 49.70
C PRO A 20 -0.23 -2.14 48.68
N CYS A 21 0.27 -2.71 47.58
CA CYS A 21 0.80 -1.93 46.46
C CYS A 21 -0.28 -1.00 45.87
N ASN A 22 -0.23 0.28 46.24
CA ASN A 22 -1.11 1.33 45.74
C ASN A 22 -0.81 1.68 44.27
N PHE A 23 -1.21 0.79 43.34
CA PHE A 23 -1.31 1.11 41.92
C PHE A 23 -2.50 2.05 41.69
N SER A 24 -2.24 3.35 41.82
CA SER A 24 -3.17 4.38 41.35
C SER A 24 -3.43 4.20 39.85
N PRO A 25 -4.70 4.06 39.40
CA PRO A 25 -5.02 4.00 37.98
C PRO A 25 -4.86 5.39 37.36
N GLN A 26 -3.63 5.71 36.92
CA GLN A 26 -3.40 6.87 36.06
C GLN A 26 -4.06 6.63 34.71
N VAL A 27 -5.33 7.03 34.61
CA VAL A 27 -6.09 7.07 33.36
C VAL A 27 -5.23 7.80 32.32
N PRO A 28 -4.85 7.15 31.20
CA PRO A 28 -4.03 7.79 30.18
C PRO A 28 -4.72 9.07 29.71
N ARG A 29 -4.05 10.21 29.87
CA ARG A 29 -4.59 11.51 29.46
C ARG A 29 -4.94 11.42 27.98
N ARG A 30 -6.24 11.58 27.69
CA ARG A 30 -6.90 11.56 26.38
C ARG A 30 -5.90 11.94 25.28
N LEU A 31 -5.47 10.95 24.49
CA LEU A 31 -4.50 11.18 23.44
C LEU A 31 -5.13 12.16 22.44
N SER A 32 -4.64 13.39 22.44
CA SER A 32 -5.03 14.41 21.48
C SER A 32 -4.56 13.92 20.13
N ILE A 33 -5.45 13.29 19.34
CA ILE A 33 -5.21 13.04 17.93
C ILE A 33 -4.97 14.42 17.33
N VAL A 34 -3.71 14.72 17.01
CA VAL A 34 -3.35 15.93 16.30
C VAL A 34 -4.03 15.81 14.95
N MET A 35 -5.08 16.61 14.74
CA MET A 35 -5.69 16.77 13.43
C MET A 35 -4.71 17.55 12.55
N VAL A 36 -3.65 16.87 12.10
CA VAL A 36 -2.78 17.37 11.02
C VAL A 36 -3.70 17.67 9.85
N ASN A 37 -3.63 18.90 9.35
CA ASN A 37 -4.60 19.39 8.39
C ASN A 37 -4.52 18.55 7.10
N LYS A 38 -5.66 18.18 6.49
CA LYS A 38 -5.68 17.42 5.22
C LYS A 38 -4.72 18.01 4.18
N ARG A 39 -4.70 19.35 4.05
CA ARG A 39 -3.82 20.08 3.11
C ARG A 39 -2.34 19.97 3.44
N GLU A 40 -2.02 19.78 4.70
CA GLU A 40 -0.67 19.71 5.25
C GLU A 40 -0.11 18.29 5.07
N ILE A 41 -0.92 17.25 5.32
CA ILE A 41 -0.58 15.86 4.94
C ILE A 41 -0.35 15.74 3.43
N TYR A 42 -1.22 16.33 2.60
CA TYR A 42 -1.04 16.32 1.14
C TYR A 42 0.23 17.07 0.70
N LYS A 43 0.56 18.19 1.35
CA LYS A 43 1.83 18.90 1.11
C LYS A 43 3.03 18.05 1.47
N THR A 44 3.11 17.54 2.70
CA THR A 44 4.26 16.76 3.15
C THR A 44 4.48 15.50 2.31
N PHE A 45 3.41 14.84 1.82
CA PHE A 45 3.58 13.68 0.95
C PHE A 45 4.10 14.05 -0.46
N GLN A 46 3.72 15.20 -1.01
CA GLN A 46 4.33 15.73 -2.24
C GLN A 46 5.78 16.19 -1.97
N GLU A 47 6.06 16.76 -0.80
CA GLU A 47 7.38 17.22 -0.38
C GLU A 47 8.35 16.07 -0.04
N GLU A 48 7.86 14.91 0.38
CA GLU A 48 8.61 13.64 0.47
C GLU A 48 8.88 13.03 -0.93
N ILE A 49 7.98 13.22 -1.90
CA ILE A 49 8.18 12.81 -3.30
C ILE A 49 9.18 13.72 -4.02
N ASN A 50 9.37 14.99 -3.63
CA ASN A 50 10.28 15.94 -4.28
C ASN A 50 11.79 15.54 -4.32
N GLY A 51 12.18 14.37 -3.80
CA GLY A 51 13.48 13.74 -4.08
C GLY A 51 13.52 12.89 -5.37
N VAL A 52 12.38 12.68 -6.03
CA VAL A 52 12.18 11.88 -7.24
C VAL A 52 11.29 12.68 -8.20
N PHE A 53 11.64 12.77 -9.48
CA PHE A 53 10.79 13.43 -10.46
C PHE A 53 9.55 12.58 -10.76
N MET A 54 8.37 13.06 -10.34
CA MET A 54 7.09 12.45 -10.72
C MET A 54 6.83 12.67 -12.21
N ILE A 55 6.50 11.59 -12.93
CA ILE A 55 6.16 11.61 -14.37
C ILE A 55 4.96 12.54 -14.62
N ASP A 56 5.03 13.37 -15.67
CA ASP A 56 3.99 14.36 -15.95
C ASP A 56 2.62 13.73 -16.21
N GLY A 57 1.60 14.29 -15.56
CA GLY A 57 0.23 13.78 -15.56
C GLY A 57 -0.03 12.59 -14.61
N VAL A 58 0.99 11.92 -14.06
CA VAL A 58 0.79 10.89 -13.03
C VAL A 58 0.34 11.56 -11.73
N LYS A 59 -0.72 11.00 -11.13
CA LYS A 59 -1.24 11.46 -9.84
C LYS A 59 -1.26 10.31 -8.84
N VAL A 60 -1.06 10.65 -7.56
CA VAL A 60 -1.13 9.69 -6.45
C VAL A 60 -2.00 10.21 -5.31
N LYS A 61 -2.83 9.33 -4.75
CA LYS A 61 -3.70 9.63 -3.60
C LYS A 61 -3.48 8.56 -2.52
N LYS A 62 -2.86 8.96 -1.41
CA LYS A 62 -2.69 8.09 -0.23
C LYS A 62 -4.07 7.75 0.36
N LEU A 63 -4.38 6.46 0.47
CA LEU A 63 -5.69 6.00 0.91
C LEU A 63 -5.76 5.93 2.44
N LYS A 64 -6.95 6.16 2.98
CA LYS A 64 -7.19 6.08 4.43
C LYS A 64 -7.95 4.81 4.76
N VAL A 65 -7.28 3.90 5.46
CA VAL A 65 -7.93 2.78 6.17
C VAL A 65 -8.55 3.30 7.47
N ILE A 66 -9.80 2.94 7.73
CA ILE A 66 -10.58 3.32 8.91
C ILE A 66 -11.04 2.02 9.61
N PRO A 67 -10.30 1.54 10.63
CA PRO A 67 -10.64 0.31 11.34
C PRO A 67 -11.66 0.53 12.46
N ASP A 68 -12.47 -0.49 12.73
CA ASP A 68 -13.29 -0.65 13.94
C ASP A 68 -13.38 -2.14 14.36
N GLU A 69 -14.18 -2.45 15.38
CA GLU A 69 -14.30 -3.82 15.93
C GLU A 69 -14.87 -4.87 14.95
N ARG A 70 -15.38 -4.44 13.79
CA ARG A 70 -16.01 -5.28 12.76
C ARG A 70 -15.12 -5.50 11.53
N GLY A 71 -14.00 -4.78 11.41
CA GLY A 71 -13.14 -4.79 10.24
C GLY A 71 -12.58 -3.40 9.92
N TRP A 72 -12.54 -3.03 8.64
CA TRP A 72 -12.09 -1.71 8.20
C TRP A 72 -12.78 -1.24 6.91
N LEU A 73 -12.83 0.08 6.72
CA LEU A 73 -13.29 0.75 5.52
C LEU A 73 -12.11 1.47 4.84
N MET A 74 -12.08 1.46 3.49
CA MET A 74 -11.15 2.27 2.70
C MET A 74 -11.85 2.78 1.43
N GLU A 75 -11.91 4.10 1.26
CA GLU A 75 -12.48 4.73 0.06
C GLU A 75 -11.41 4.82 -1.05
N ILE A 76 -11.48 3.92 -2.04
CA ILE A 76 -10.49 3.82 -3.12
C ILE A 76 -10.52 5.06 -4.02
N LEU A 77 -11.65 5.32 -4.68
CA LEU A 77 -11.86 6.44 -5.60
C LEU A 77 -13.29 6.96 -5.44
N ARG A 78 -13.44 8.29 -5.39
CA ARG A 78 -14.72 9.01 -5.29
C ARG A 78 -14.84 9.97 -6.47
N CYS A 79 -16.05 10.27 -6.90
CA CYS A 79 -16.31 11.23 -7.99
C CYS A 79 -16.06 12.71 -7.61
N ASP A 80 -15.65 12.99 -6.37
CA ASP A 80 -15.28 14.31 -5.84
C ASP A 80 -13.80 14.39 -5.36
N ASP A 81 -12.96 13.40 -5.73
CA ASP A 81 -11.50 13.50 -5.56
C ASP A 81 -10.85 14.29 -6.73
N ASP A 82 -9.82 15.11 -6.48
CA ASP A 82 -9.05 15.84 -7.52
C ASP A 82 -8.30 14.94 -8.55
N ILE A 83 -8.31 13.63 -8.30
CA ILE A 83 -7.73 12.59 -9.16
C ILE A 83 -8.76 11.97 -10.12
N TYR A 84 -10.05 12.10 -9.82
CA TYR A 84 -11.14 11.56 -10.63
C TYR A 84 -11.31 12.33 -11.95
N GLN A 85 -11.82 11.64 -12.97
CA GLN A 85 -12.16 12.22 -14.27
C GLN A 85 -13.56 11.74 -14.69
N GLU A 86 -13.67 10.46 -15.00
CA GLU A 86 -14.88 9.75 -15.38
C GLU A 86 -14.77 8.26 -14.99
N PHE A 87 -15.74 7.44 -15.40
CA PHE A 87 -15.83 6.03 -15.05
C PHE A 87 -16.20 5.18 -16.26
N GLY A 88 -15.35 4.20 -16.60
CA GLY A 88 -15.61 3.24 -17.66
C GLY A 88 -15.91 1.84 -17.14
N GLN A 89 -15.07 1.32 -16.23
CA GLN A 89 -15.11 -0.06 -15.77
C GLN A 89 -14.50 -0.20 -14.36
N VAL A 90 -14.83 -1.28 -13.65
CA VAL A 90 -14.01 -1.81 -12.55
C VAL A 90 -13.59 -3.23 -12.90
N TYR A 91 -12.35 -3.61 -12.62
CA TYR A 91 -11.93 -5.00 -12.64
C TYR A 91 -10.92 -5.33 -11.55
N LEU A 92 -10.75 -6.62 -11.28
CA LEU A 92 -9.77 -7.18 -10.37
C LEU A 92 -8.76 -8.01 -11.16
N THR A 93 -7.47 -7.81 -10.90
CA THR A 93 -6.39 -8.66 -11.42
C THR A 93 -5.49 -9.08 -10.26
N THR A 94 -5.03 -10.33 -10.28
CA THR A 94 -4.20 -10.90 -9.20
C THR A 94 -2.83 -11.33 -9.72
N ALA A 95 -1.81 -11.26 -8.86
CA ALA A 95 -0.46 -11.75 -9.16
C ALA A 95 0.02 -12.68 -8.05
N TYR A 96 0.50 -13.87 -8.43
CA TYR A 96 1.17 -14.79 -7.52
C TYR A 96 2.55 -14.25 -7.12
N PRO A 97 3.11 -14.66 -5.96
CA PRO A 97 4.43 -14.22 -5.49
C PRO A 97 5.51 -14.24 -6.57
N GLY A 98 6.19 -13.11 -6.76
CA GLY A 98 7.27 -12.94 -7.73
C GLY A 98 6.82 -12.76 -9.20
N VAL A 99 5.55 -12.99 -9.55
CA VAL A 99 5.04 -12.80 -10.91
C VAL A 99 4.99 -11.31 -11.26
N VAL A 100 5.55 -10.97 -12.42
CA VAL A 100 5.46 -9.66 -13.07
C VAL A 100 4.30 -9.66 -14.06
N LYS A 101 3.57 -8.54 -14.14
CA LYS A 101 2.69 -8.19 -15.25
C LYS A 101 3.12 -6.83 -15.78
N ALA A 102 3.90 -6.84 -16.84
CA ALA A 102 4.48 -5.68 -17.50
C ALA A 102 4.83 -6.06 -18.95
N TRP A 103 5.13 -5.12 -19.84
CA TRP A 103 4.76 -3.70 -19.74
C TRP A 103 3.51 -3.44 -20.56
N HIS A 104 2.70 -2.47 -20.15
CA HIS A 104 1.58 -1.99 -20.97
C HIS A 104 1.35 -0.49 -20.84
N PHE A 105 0.83 0.14 -21.89
CA PHE A 105 0.21 1.46 -21.84
C PHE A 105 -1.11 1.45 -22.60
N HIS A 106 -1.95 2.44 -22.31
CA HIS A 106 -3.20 2.69 -23.02
C HIS A 106 -3.13 3.98 -23.85
N LYS A 107 -3.72 4.01 -25.03
CA LYS A 107 -3.73 5.18 -25.92
C LYS A 107 -4.84 6.19 -25.60
N LYS A 108 -5.90 5.78 -24.92
CA LYS A 108 -7.12 6.59 -24.71
C LYS A 108 -7.51 6.70 -23.24
N GLN A 109 -7.45 5.62 -22.47
CA GLN A 109 -7.88 5.64 -21.05
C GLN A 109 -6.78 6.16 -20.10
N THR A 110 -7.21 6.79 -19.00
CA THR A 110 -6.42 6.90 -17.78
C THR A 110 -6.74 5.71 -16.88
N ASP A 111 -5.73 5.03 -16.38
CA ASP A 111 -5.88 3.93 -15.43
C ASP A 111 -5.77 4.41 -13.98
N ASN A 112 -6.74 4.05 -13.13
CA ASN A 112 -6.70 4.34 -11.70
C ASN A 112 -6.67 3.02 -10.92
N PHE A 113 -5.60 2.72 -10.19
CA PHE A 113 -5.46 1.40 -9.54
C PHE A 113 -4.84 1.43 -8.14
N THR A 114 -5.16 0.40 -7.35
CA THR A 114 -4.59 0.17 -6.01
C THR A 114 -4.46 -1.33 -5.73
N CYS A 115 -3.44 -1.70 -4.97
CA CYS A 115 -3.38 -3.01 -4.32
C CYS A 115 -4.28 -2.99 -3.07
N VAL A 116 -5.15 -4.00 -2.89
CA VAL A 116 -6.13 -4.10 -1.79
C VAL A 116 -5.90 -5.29 -0.86
N ASN A 117 -4.97 -6.19 -1.22
CA ASN A 117 -4.43 -7.24 -0.37
C ASN A 117 -3.04 -7.65 -0.88
N GLY A 118 -2.10 -7.89 0.02
CA GLY A 118 -0.69 -8.16 -0.30
C GLY A 118 0.10 -6.88 -0.54
N MET A 119 1.24 -7.01 -1.24
CA MET A 119 2.10 -5.89 -1.63
C MET A 119 2.57 -6.05 -3.07
N MET A 120 2.52 -4.97 -3.84
CA MET A 120 3.05 -4.90 -5.20
C MET A 120 4.13 -3.82 -5.34
N LYS A 121 5.20 -4.15 -6.08
CA LYS A 121 6.14 -3.20 -6.69
C LYS A 121 5.50 -2.78 -8.02
N VAL A 122 5.04 -1.54 -8.12
CA VAL A 122 4.51 -0.94 -9.34
C VAL A 122 5.62 -0.09 -9.95
N ALA A 123 5.81 -0.18 -11.27
CA ALA A 123 6.70 0.70 -12.00
C ALA A 123 5.96 1.40 -13.13
N LEU A 124 6.28 2.69 -13.33
CA LEU A 124 5.85 3.52 -14.45
C LEU A 124 7.07 4.01 -15.23
N TYR A 125 6.95 4.18 -16.54
CA TYR A 125 7.99 4.74 -17.41
C TYR A 125 7.39 5.69 -18.46
N ASP A 126 8.02 6.84 -18.65
CA ASP A 126 7.58 7.88 -19.57
C ASP A 126 8.34 7.82 -20.91
N SER A 127 7.73 7.18 -21.91
CA SER A 127 8.27 7.10 -23.28
C SER A 127 7.75 8.19 -24.23
N ARG A 128 7.15 9.27 -23.72
CA ARG A 128 6.58 10.36 -24.55
C ARG A 128 7.68 11.36 -24.92
N GLU A 129 8.17 11.36 -26.16
CA GLU A 129 9.31 12.17 -26.61
C GLU A 129 9.17 13.70 -26.36
N ASP A 130 7.94 14.19 -26.27
CA ASP A 130 7.58 15.60 -26.01
C ASP A 130 7.31 15.93 -24.53
N SER A 131 7.37 14.94 -23.64
CA SER A 131 7.15 15.11 -22.20
C SER A 131 8.32 15.81 -21.50
N PRO A 132 8.05 16.70 -20.52
CA PRO A 132 9.11 17.26 -19.66
C PRO A 132 9.76 16.21 -18.74
N THR A 133 9.21 14.99 -18.66
CA THR A 133 9.74 13.85 -17.91
C THR A 133 10.08 12.65 -18.81
N TYR A 134 10.35 12.87 -20.10
CA TYR A 134 10.78 11.79 -21.00
C TYR A 134 11.98 11.01 -20.45
N GLY A 135 11.86 9.69 -20.39
CA GLY A 135 12.87 8.78 -19.85
C GLY A 135 12.81 8.56 -18.34
N GLU A 136 11.94 9.27 -17.60
CA GLU A 136 11.79 9.10 -16.15
C GLU A 136 11.08 7.78 -15.79
N VAL A 137 11.49 7.21 -14.66
CA VAL A 137 10.91 5.99 -14.06
C VAL A 137 10.38 6.32 -12.68
N ASN A 138 9.18 5.84 -12.33
CA ASN A 138 8.64 5.95 -10.98
C ASN A 138 8.33 4.56 -10.39
N GLU A 139 8.87 4.27 -9.21
CA GLU A 139 8.67 3.02 -8.46
C GLU A 139 7.80 3.27 -7.22
N PHE A 140 6.70 2.52 -7.09
CA PHE A 140 5.79 2.60 -5.95
C PHE A 140 5.59 1.24 -5.30
N PHE A 141 5.64 1.18 -3.97
CA PHE A 141 5.24 0.00 -3.20
C PHE A 141 3.83 0.20 -2.65
N VAL A 142 2.86 -0.55 -3.18
CA VAL A 142 1.42 -0.36 -2.90
C VAL A 142 0.82 -1.62 -2.28
N GLY A 143 -0.02 -1.46 -1.27
CA GLY A 143 -0.76 -2.56 -0.64
C GLY A 143 -0.99 -2.38 0.85
N ASP A 144 -1.11 -3.48 1.59
CA ASP A 144 -1.50 -3.52 3.01
C ASP A 144 -0.64 -2.63 3.95
N ARG A 145 0.61 -2.36 3.56
CA ARG A 145 1.55 -1.51 4.32
C ARG A 145 1.66 -0.07 3.81
N ASN A 146 1.17 0.20 2.60
CA ASN A 146 1.15 1.54 2.01
C ASN A 146 -0.03 1.65 1.02
N PRO A 147 -1.26 1.84 1.52
CA PRO A 147 -2.45 1.86 0.68
C PRO A 147 -2.52 3.18 -0.10
N MET A 148 -2.54 3.09 -1.43
CA MET A 148 -2.40 4.23 -2.34
C MET A 148 -3.12 3.94 -3.66
N LEU A 149 -3.92 4.90 -4.13
CA LEU A 149 -4.39 4.93 -5.51
C LEU A 149 -3.35 5.66 -6.36
N ILE A 150 -2.92 5.03 -7.45
CA ILE A 150 -2.12 5.63 -8.51
C ILE A 150 -3.05 5.88 -9.70
N SER A 151 -2.88 7.01 -10.38
CA SER A 151 -3.57 7.36 -11.62
C SER A 151 -2.53 7.62 -12.71
N VAL A 152 -2.58 6.82 -13.78
CA VAL A 152 -1.61 6.79 -14.87
C VAL A 152 -2.27 7.33 -16.14
N PRO A 153 -1.76 8.43 -16.73
CA PRO A 153 -2.34 9.00 -17.95
C PRO A 153 -2.04 8.13 -19.18
N PRO A 154 -2.73 8.36 -20.31
CA PRO A 154 -2.40 7.71 -21.57
C PRO A 154 -0.93 7.85 -21.95
N LEU A 155 -0.42 6.86 -22.70
CA LEU A 155 0.95 6.78 -23.24
C LEU A 155 2.08 6.66 -22.19
N VAL A 156 1.78 6.46 -20.91
CA VAL A 156 2.77 6.08 -19.88
C VAL A 156 2.78 4.56 -19.72
N TYR A 157 3.94 3.94 -19.97
CA TYR A 157 4.14 2.51 -19.72
C TYR A 157 4.05 2.22 -18.23
N HIS A 158 3.40 1.11 -17.88
CA HIS A 158 3.33 0.66 -16.51
C HIS A 158 3.24 -0.86 -16.38
N GLY A 159 3.53 -1.35 -15.18
CA GLY A 159 3.44 -2.75 -14.81
C GLY A 159 3.56 -2.95 -13.30
N PHE A 160 3.38 -4.19 -12.84
CA PHE A 160 3.48 -4.52 -11.42
C PHE A 160 3.99 -5.93 -11.15
N LYS A 161 4.64 -6.11 -10.00
CA LYS A 161 5.13 -7.40 -9.49
C LYS A 161 4.63 -7.63 -8.06
N ALA A 162 4.09 -8.81 -7.77
CA ALA A 162 3.80 -9.19 -6.38
C ALA A 162 5.11 -9.43 -5.61
N VAL A 163 5.35 -8.67 -4.54
CA VAL A 163 6.57 -8.75 -3.71
C VAL A 163 6.30 -9.34 -2.31
N GLY A 164 5.07 -9.75 -2.03
CA GLY A 164 4.72 -10.55 -0.85
C GLY A 164 4.86 -12.06 -1.07
N THR A 165 4.68 -12.83 0.01
CA THR A 165 4.63 -14.30 0.01
C THR A 165 3.26 -14.87 -0.35
N GLU A 166 2.25 -14.02 -0.52
CA GLU A 166 0.86 -14.37 -0.82
C GLU A 166 0.42 -13.76 -2.17
N THR A 167 -0.73 -14.20 -2.68
CA THR A 167 -1.29 -13.64 -3.93
C THR A 167 -1.74 -12.21 -3.67
N ALA A 168 -1.20 -11.25 -4.44
CA ALA A 168 -1.58 -9.84 -4.31
C ALA A 168 -2.78 -9.51 -5.23
N PHE A 169 -3.67 -8.64 -4.75
CA PHE A 169 -4.95 -8.29 -5.39
C PHE A 169 -4.94 -6.81 -5.82
N PHE A 170 -5.11 -6.54 -7.11
CA PHE A 170 -5.07 -5.21 -7.71
C PHE A 170 -6.45 -4.85 -8.28
N VAL A 171 -7.05 -3.77 -7.77
CA VAL A 171 -8.32 -3.23 -8.26
C VAL A 171 -8.02 -2.06 -9.19
N SER A 172 -8.52 -2.14 -10.42
CA SER A 172 -8.40 -1.11 -11.45
C SER A 172 -9.75 -0.49 -11.77
N VAL A 173 -9.76 0.82 -11.98
CA VAL A 173 -10.92 1.66 -12.32
C VAL A 173 -10.53 2.61 -13.47
N PRO A 174 -10.40 2.10 -14.71
CA PRO A 174 -10.10 2.93 -15.87
C PRO A 174 -11.24 3.89 -16.22
N THR A 175 -10.88 5.01 -16.88
CA THR A 175 -11.86 5.99 -17.36
C THR A 175 -12.74 5.48 -18.49
N LEU A 176 -12.28 4.50 -19.29
CA LEU A 176 -13.02 3.92 -20.41
C LEU A 176 -13.25 2.41 -20.20
N PRO A 177 -14.30 1.81 -20.78
CA PRO A 177 -14.47 0.37 -20.82
C PRO A 177 -13.58 -0.27 -21.90
N PHE A 178 -13.12 -1.50 -21.66
CA PHE A 178 -12.30 -2.22 -22.63
C PHE A 178 -13.08 -2.50 -23.94
N ASN A 179 -12.50 -2.08 -25.07
CA ASN A 179 -13.04 -2.35 -26.40
C ASN A 179 -12.41 -3.60 -27.02
N TYR A 180 -13.22 -4.62 -27.29
CA TYR A 180 -12.75 -5.89 -27.87
C TYR A 180 -12.50 -5.82 -29.38
N ASP A 181 -13.17 -4.92 -30.10
CA ASP A 181 -13.04 -4.78 -31.57
C ASP A 181 -11.87 -3.85 -31.96
N GLU A 182 -11.58 -2.85 -31.12
CA GLU A 182 -10.42 -1.96 -31.26
C GLU A 182 -9.78 -1.70 -29.87
N PRO A 183 -8.95 -2.62 -29.35
CA PRO A 183 -8.21 -2.43 -28.11
C PRO A 183 -7.25 -1.24 -28.18
N ASP A 184 -7.14 -0.48 -27.09
CA ASP A 184 -6.20 0.65 -26.98
C ASP A 184 -4.95 0.33 -26.13
N GLU A 185 -4.81 -0.92 -25.68
CA GLU A 185 -3.68 -1.45 -24.92
C GLU A 185 -2.52 -1.86 -25.84
N TYR A 186 -1.30 -1.46 -25.49
CA TYR A 186 -0.05 -1.79 -26.20
C TYR A 186 0.95 -2.34 -25.21
N ARG A 187 1.72 -3.37 -25.59
CA ARG A 187 2.58 -4.14 -24.68
C ARG A 187 4.01 -4.29 -25.19
N LEU A 188 4.95 -4.41 -24.25
CA LEU A 188 6.30 -4.93 -24.43
C LEU A 188 6.53 -6.06 -23.42
N ASP A 189 7.51 -6.92 -23.65
CA ASP A 189 7.88 -7.98 -22.70
C ASP A 189 8.49 -7.38 -21.40
N PRO A 190 8.29 -7.99 -20.21
CA PRO A 190 8.72 -7.43 -18.92
C PRO A 190 10.22 -7.08 -18.83
N ASP A 191 11.04 -7.81 -19.58
CA ASP A 191 12.50 -7.79 -19.67
C ASP A 191 13.03 -7.16 -20.96
N THR A 192 12.24 -6.29 -21.62
CA THR A 192 12.68 -5.51 -22.78
C THR A 192 13.83 -4.53 -22.45
N ASP A 193 14.82 -4.44 -23.34
CA ASP A 193 15.88 -3.42 -23.31
C ASP A 193 15.36 -1.99 -23.59
N GLU A 194 14.10 -1.83 -24.05
CA GLU A 194 13.50 -0.52 -24.37
C GLU A 194 13.17 0.32 -23.13
N ILE A 195 13.05 -0.31 -21.95
CA ILE A 195 12.69 0.36 -20.69
C ILE A 195 13.80 0.07 -19.66
N PRO A 196 14.52 1.09 -19.15
CA PRO A 196 15.70 0.89 -18.31
C PRO A 196 15.35 0.55 -16.85
N TYR A 197 14.65 -0.57 -16.63
CA TYR A 197 14.14 -0.96 -15.31
C TYR A 197 14.14 -2.47 -15.07
N ASP A 198 14.65 -2.89 -13.91
CA ASP A 198 14.66 -4.28 -13.49
C ASP A 198 13.61 -4.58 -12.40
N TRP A 199 12.88 -5.67 -12.60
CA TRP A 199 11.88 -6.22 -11.71
C TRP A 199 12.46 -6.98 -10.51
N ILE A 200 13.77 -7.24 -10.43
CA ILE A 200 14.40 -7.84 -9.23
C ILE A 200 14.38 -6.91 -8.01
N LEU A 201 14.90 -7.42 -6.89
CA LEU A 201 15.26 -6.60 -5.73
C LEU A 201 16.55 -5.84 -6.05
N ASP A 202 16.47 -4.51 -5.98
CA ASP A 202 17.61 -3.59 -6.05
C ASP A 202 18.77 -4.05 -5.17
N GLU A 203 19.94 -4.28 -5.79
CA GLU A 203 21.13 -4.83 -5.15
C GLU A 203 21.76 -3.93 -4.07
N SER A 204 21.35 -2.66 -3.95
CA SER A 204 21.73 -1.80 -2.82
C SER A 204 20.97 -2.17 -1.54
N LYS A 205 19.74 -2.69 -1.65
CA LYS A 205 18.83 -3.01 -0.54
C LYS A 205 19.14 -4.36 0.14
N LYS A 206 20.41 -4.80 0.12
CA LYS A 206 20.92 -6.02 0.77
C LYS A 206 20.94 -5.93 2.29
N HIS A 207 20.97 -4.72 2.83
CA HIS A 207 20.87 -4.40 4.25
C HIS A 207 19.82 -3.28 4.41
N GLY A 208 19.14 -3.23 5.57
CA GLY A 208 18.13 -2.23 5.91
C GLY A 208 18.46 -1.53 7.22
#